data_AF-A0A353YBI4-F1
#
_entry.id   AF-A0A353YBI4-F1
#
_cell.length_a   1.000
_cell.length_b   1.000
_cell.length_c   1.000
_cell.angle_alpha   90.00
_cell.angle_beta   90.00
_cell.angle_gamma   90.00
#
_symmetry.space_group_name_H-M   'P 1'
#
loop_
_entity.id
_entity.type
_entity.pdbx_description
1 polymer ?
#
loop_
_entity_poly.entity_id
_entity_poly.type
_entity_poly.pdbx_seq_one_letter_code
_entity_poly.pdbx_strand_id
1 'polypeptide(L)'
;MTKAELQKVLDWTYDKLATGAEPPWAWYQYMKLRETLEAIISGMEAATPTESSPLSEPHSESSLRLVVDNDPQDSAQHHLAGLPVQMPM
;
A
#
# COMPACT_ATOMS: atom_id res chain seq x y z
N MET A 1 -4.36 -9.09 13.47
CA MET A 1 -5.82 -9.31 13.50
C MET A 1 -6.14 -10.43 12.53
N THR A 2 -6.95 -11.39 12.94
CA THR A 2 -7.30 -12.59 12.17
C THR A 2 -8.61 -12.39 11.41
N LYS A 3 -8.86 -13.21 10.35
CA LYS A 3 -10.14 -13.21 9.62
C LYS A 3 -11.33 -13.43 10.54
N ALA A 4 -11.20 -14.34 11.51
CA ALA A 4 -12.26 -14.64 12.47
C ALA A 4 -12.58 -13.45 13.39
N GLU A 5 -11.58 -12.65 13.77
CA GLU A 5 -11.81 -11.41 14.53
C GLU A 5 -12.53 -10.37 13.68
N LEU A 6 -12.12 -10.18 12.42
CA LEU A 6 -12.80 -9.26 11.50
C LEU A 6 -14.26 -9.66 11.26
N GLN A 7 -14.53 -10.96 11.12
CA GLN A 7 -15.89 -11.48 10.97
C GLN A 7 -16.76 -11.16 12.20
N LYS A 8 -16.23 -11.34 13.41
CA LYS A 8 -16.95 -10.98 14.65
C LYS A 8 -17.31 -9.50 14.71
N VAL A 9 -16.38 -8.63 14.29
CA VAL A 9 -16.66 -7.17 14.26
C VAL A 9 -17.69 -6.86 13.17
N LEU A 10 -17.64 -7.55 12.02
CA LEU A 10 -18.62 -7.42 10.95
C LEU A 10 -20.02 -7.81 11.44
N ASP A 11 -20.16 -8.97 12.09
CA ASP A 11 -21.43 -9.43 12.67
C ASP A 11 -21.97 -8.42 13.70
N TRP A 12 -21.09 -7.88 14.55
CA TRP A 12 -21.47 -6.82 15.49
C TRP A 12 -21.98 -5.55 14.79
N THR A 13 -21.40 -5.15 13.65
CA THR A 13 -21.91 -3.99 12.89
C THR A 13 -23.29 -4.25 12.28
N TYR A 14 -23.58 -5.48 11.86
CA TYR A 14 -24.92 -5.87 11.42
C TYR A 14 -25.95 -5.72 12.54
N ASP A 15 -25.63 -6.20 13.75
CA ASP A 15 -26.51 -6.04 14.92
C ASP A 15 -26.78 -4.56 15.22
N LYS A 16 -25.74 -3.72 15.16
CA LYS A 16 -25.87 -2.28 15.38
C LYS A 16 -26.76 -1.58 14.37
N LEU A 17 -26.61 -1.93 13.10
CA LEU A 17 -27.44 -1.38 12.02
C LEU A 17 -28.89 -1.89 12.09
N ALA A 18 -29.12 -3.13 12.52
CA ALA A 18 -30.44 -3.74 12.62
C ALA A 18 -31.27 -3.20 13.80
N THR A 19 -30.62 -2.94 14.94
CA THR A 19 -31.31 -2.50 16.16
C THR A 19 -31.86 -1.08 16.02
N GLY A 20 -31.23 -0.23 15.20
CA GLY A 20 -31.66 1.16 14.98
C GLY A 20 -31.62 2.06 16.24
N ALA A 21 -31.04 1.57 17.34
CA ALA A 21 -30.93 2.28 18.62
C ALA A 21 -29.82 3.34 18.61
N GLU A 22 -29.02 3.39 17.55
CA GLU A 22 -27.88 4.27 17.43
C GLU A 22 -28.30 5.66 16.91
N PRO A 23 -27.63 6.74 17.34
CA PRO A 23 -27.90 8.08 16.84
C PRO A 23 -27.78 8.14 15.30
N PRO A 24 -28.54 9.03 14.62
CA PRO A 24 -28.54 9.11 13.15
C PRO A 24 -27.15 9.31 12.53
N TRP A 25 -26.24 10.01 13.22
CA TRP A 25 -24.87 10.24 12.76
C TRP A 25 -23.98 8.99 12.86
N ALA A 26 -24.31 8.05 13.74
CA ALA A 26 -23.54 6.83 13.95
C ALA A 26 -23.81 5.80 12.84
N TRP A 27 -24.99 5.86 12.21
CA TRP A 27 -25.36 4.97 11.11
C TRP A 27 -24.34 5.01 9.97
N TYR A 28 -23.90 6.21 9.56
CA TYR A 28 -22.90 6.36 8.51
C TYR A 28 -21.57 5.72 8.90
N GLN A 29 -21.16 5.87 10.16
CA GLN A 29 -19.91 5.27 10.65
C GLN A 29 -19.97 3.74 10.65
N TYR A 30 -21.09 3.15 11.08
CA TYR A 30 -21.29 1.71 11.02
C TYR A 30 -21.34 1.18 9.59
N MET A 31 -21.96 1.92 8.67
CA MET A 31 -21.94 1.56 7.25
C MET A 31 -20.53 1.57 6.68
N LYS A 32 -19.74 2.63 6.93
CA LYS A 32 -18.34 2.68 6.48
C LYS A 32 -17.50 1.54 7.06
N LEU A 33 -17.69 1.23 8.34
CA LEU A 33 -17.00 0.14 9.00
C LEU A 33 -17.35 -1.21 8.35
N ARG A 34 -18.64 -1.47 8.12
CA ARG A 34 -19.12 -2.68 7.43
C ARG A 34 -18.48 -2.83 6.05
N GLU A 35 -18.59 -1.82 5.18
CA GLU A 35 -18.02 -1.86 3.83
C GLU A 35 -16.51 -2.15 3.85
N THR A 36 -15.79 -1.53 4.79
CA THR A 36 -14.34 -1.69 4.92
C THR A 36 -13.99 -3.11 5.36
N LEU A 37 -14.72 -3.67 6.33
CA LEU A 37 -14.49 -5.03 6.80
C LEU A 37 -14.80 -6.06 5.70
N GLU A 38 -15.89 -5.89 4.95
CA GLU A 38 -16.23 -6.75 3.80
C GLU A 38 -15.12 -6.71 2.74
N ALA A 39 -14.61 -5.52 2.41
CA ALA A 39 -13.52 -5.38 1.43
C ALA A 39 -12.22 -6.06 1.90
N ILE A 40 -11.86 -5.92 3.19
CA ILE A 40 -10.67 -6.56 3.75
C ILE A 40 -10.84 -8.08 3.75
N ILE A 41 -11.97 -8.61 4.23
CA ILE A 41 -12.24 -10.05 4.28
C ILE A 41 -12.21 -10.64 2.86
N SER A 42 -12.84 -9.98 1.89
CA SER A 42 -12.81 -10.37 0.48
C SER A 42 -11.39 -10.36 -0.09
N GLY A 43 -10.61 -9.32 0.20
CA GLY A 43 -9.20 -9.25 -0.22
C GLY A 43 -8.35 -10.36 0.40
N MET A 44 -8.61 -10.74 1.66
CA MET A 44 -7.94 -11.88 2.31
C MET A 44 -8.31 -13.20 1.64
N GLU A 45 -9.56 -13.40 1.25
CA GLU A 45 -10.01 -14.59 0.50
C GLU A 45 -9.38 -14.65 -0.89
N ALA A 46 -9.38 -13.53 -1.62
CA ALA A 46 -8.76 -13.45 -2.95
C ALA A 46 -7.23 -13.66 -2.92
N ALA A 47 -6.57 -13.27 -1.82
CA ALA A 47 -5.14 -13.46 -1.62
C ALA A 47 -4.78 -14.84 -1.05
N THR A 48 -5.76 -15.69 -0.69
CA THR A 48 -5.44 -17.08 -0.34
C THR A 48 -4.92 -17.79 -1.59
N PRO A 49 -3.70 -18.37 -1.55
CA PRO A 49 -3.18 -19.09 -2.71
C PRO A 49 -4.11 -20.27 -3.00
N THR A 50 -4.83 -20.17 -4.10
CA THR A 50 -5.47 -21.34 -4.72
C THR A 50 -4.34 -22.29 -5.10
N GLU A 51 -4.14 -23.37 -4.33
CA GLU A 51 -3.15 -24.44 -4.60
C GLU A 51 -3.35 -25.16 -5.94
N SER A 52 -4.37 -24.75 -6.71
CA SER A 52 -4.64 -25.18 -8.09
C SER A 52 -4.50 -24.05 -9.13
N SER A 53 -3.81 -22.96 -8.81
CA SER A 53 -3.26 -22.13 -9.89
C SER A 53 -2.16 -22.96 -10.55
N PRO A 54 -2.23 -23.29 -11.86
CA PRO A 54 -1.05 -23.74 -12.54
C PRO A 54 0.00 -22.67 -12.30
N LEU A 55 1.13 -23.09 -11.75
CA LEU A 55 2.38 -22.36 -11.77
C LEU A 55 2.53 -21.79 -13.18
N SER A 56 2.17 -20.52 -13.38
CA SER A 56 2.38 -19.85 -14.66
C SER A 56 3.86 -20.03 -14.96
N GLU A 57 4.10 -20.68 -16.09
CA GLU A 57 5.40 -21.03 -16.63
C GLU A 57 6.38 -19.85 -16.52
N PRO A 58 7.69 -20.11 -16.32
CA PRO A 58 8.69 -19.08 -16.08
C PRO A 58 8.59 -18.00 -17.15
N HIS A 59 8.16 -16.81 -16.74
CA HIS A 59 8.16 -15.64 -17.59
C HIS A 59 9.59 -15.42 -18.05
N SER A 60 9.80 -15.60 -19.35
CA SER A 60 11.06 -15.44 -20.06
C SER A 60 11.90 -14.32 -19.43
N GLU A 61 13.09 -14.67 -18.96
CA GLU A 61 14.07 -13.78 -18.35
C GLU A 61 14.50 -12.68 -19.33
N SER A 62 13.71 -11.62 -19.46
CA SER A 62 14.25 -10.30 -19.78
C SER A 62 14.73 -9.70 -18.45
N SER A 63 15.97 -10.01 -18.10
CA SER A 63 16.64 -9.59 -16.87
C SER A 63 16.56 -8.07 -16.68
N LEU A 64 15.57 -7.60 -15.92
CA LEU A 64 15.57 -6.25 -15.37
C LEU A 64 16.55 -6.25 -14.19
N ARG A 65 17.78 -5.81 -14.46
CA ARG A 65 18.77 -5.59 -13.41
C ARG A 65 18.48 -4.27 -12.71
N LEU A 66 18.20 -4.35 -11.42
CA LEU A 66 18.16 -3.18 -10.54
C LEU A 66 19.59 -2.61 -10.44
N VAL A 67 19.86 -1.52 -11.14
CA VAL A 67 21.10 -0.75 -10.97
C VAL A 67 20.88 0.18 -9.78
N VAL A 68 21.56 -0.12 -8.67
CA VAL A 68 21.74 0.85 -7.59
C VAL A 68 22.80 1.82 -8.07
N ASP A 69 22.39 3.04 -8.40
CA ASP A 69 23.31 4.13 -8.62
C ASP A 69 23.95 4.48 -7.26
N ASN A 70 25.24 4.20 -7.15
CA ASN A 70 26.03 4.44 -5.95
C ASN A 70 27.10 5.45 -6.35
N ASP A 71 26.67 6.68 -6.59
CA ASP A 71 27.55 7.81 -6.93
C ASP A 71 28.56 8.00 -5.78
N PRO A 72 29.86 7.74 -5.97
CA PRO A 72 30.84 8.01 -4.94
C PRO A 72 31.10 9.52 -4.93
N GLN A 73 30.44 10.17 -3.97
CA GLN A 73 30.72 11.51 -3.45
C GLN A 73 32.18 11.93 -3.69
N ASP A 74 32.40 12.72 -4.74
CA ASP A 74 33.68 13.31 -5.13
C ASP A 74 34.19 14.21 -4.01
N SER A 75 34.98 13.62 -3.13
CA SER A 75 35.79 14.32 -2.14
C SER A 75 37.20 14.43 -2.67
N ALA A 76 37.45 15.44 -3.50
CA ALA A 76 38.78 16.00 -3.70
C ALA A 76 38.69 17.50 -3.97
N GLN A 77 38.60 18.28 -2.89
CA GLN A 77 39.05 19.68 -2.90
C GLN A 77 40.52 19.70 -3.33
N HIS A 78 40.93 20.62 -4.21
CA HIS A 78 42.08 21.53 -4.02
C HIS A 78 42.38 22.39 -5.27
N HIS A 79 42.25 23.71 -5.09
CA HIS A 79 43.11 24.79 -5.62
C HIS A 79 43.04 25.18 -7.12
N LEU A 80 42.52 26.37 -7.44
CA LEU A 80 43.31 27.56 -7.83
C LEU A 80 42.46 28.73 -8.35
N ALA A 81 42.77 29.92 -7.81
CA ALA A 81 42.79 31.26 -8.43
C ALA A 81 41.54 31.79 -9.16
N GLY A 82 41.02 32.92 -8.65
CA GLY A 82 39.91 33.65 -9.24
C GLY A 82 40.25 34.47 -10.49
N LEU A 83 39.18 34.99 -11.11
CA LEU A 83 38.95 36.37 -11.59
C LEU A 83 37.59 36.42 -12.34
N PRO A 84 36.98 37.61 -12.52
CA PRO A 84 35.53 37.79 -12.53
C PRO A 84 34.85 37.47 -13.87
N VAL A 85 33.59 37.05 -13.77
CA VAL A 85 32.68 36.88 -14.92
C VAL A 85 32.45 38.24 -15.58
N GLN A 86 32.95 38.40 -16.81
CA GLN A 86 32.67 39.55 -17.68
C GLN A 86 31.48 39.21 -18.57
N MET A 87 30.41 39.99 -18.47
CA MET A 87 29.20 39.85 -19.32
C MET A 87 29.42 40.59 -20.65
N PRO A 88 29.13 39.99 -21.82
CA PRO A 88 29.05 40.71 -23.08
C PRO A 88 27.71 41.44 -23.23
N MET A 89 27.80 42.58 -23.93
CA MET A 89 26.85 43.68 -24.13
C MET A 89 25.47 43.31 -24.67
#